data_AF-A0A8H6F0U5-F1
#
_entry.id   AF-A0A8H6F0U5-F1
#
_cell.length_a   1.000
_cell.length_b   1.000
_cell.length_c   1.000
_cell.angle_alpha   90.00
_cell.angle_beta   90.00
_cell.angle_gamma   90.00
#
_symmetry.space_group_name_H-M   'P 1'
#
loop_
_entity.id
_entity.type
_entity.pdbx_description
1 polymer ?
#
loop_
_entity_poly.entity_id
_entity_poly.type
_entity_poly.pdbx_seq_one_letter_code
_entity_poly.pdbx_strand_id
1 'polypeptide(L)'
;MCFDKALKNLRKLQKYDKYHDISIDDFNRRLQRLKYLKILFNIYKTINNFILNDYNLDPLNEFMQETNQNEFETEYSIMIQSVYPLIYYCFAMFYHHNADLQAAKYYYLKVIQLSGNNNSINLATANDNNIDEILEISWNSFIQLLFGVPSRSVAPKGKFNELYVFATLNLTILLDYEHGILKDKTPSYAIQLKHKCLDDLQQAFKDSEPTITNAFNQNFTLKSDILHITYNLVLKVLFEKQVDLEFDTKLRQMLETLGDKSSFAFFYILIMYLLDFKIKEEGQNSTMEKQKNLLQQYQEKLKFDNDTELICKLLISKSFMKQFKLIGDHDKAYLSQMQYEQCEKMLMKKFEFLKGNVVDKDENLEN
;
A
#
# COMPACT_ATOMS: atom_id res chain seq x y z
N MET A 1 21.43 5.11 1.66
CA MET A 1 22.80 4.61 1.39
C MET A 1 22.93 3.83 0.07
N CYS A 2 22.27 2.68 -0.11
CA CYS A 2 22.40 1.89 -1.36
C CYS A 2 21.80 2.60 -2.58
N PHE A 3 20.62 3.22 -2.45
CA PHE A 3 20.01 4.02 -3.53
C PHE A 3 20.88 5.20 -3.95
N ASP A 4 21.47 5.94 -3.00
CA ASP A 4 22.36 7.06 -3.32
C ASP A 4 23.65 6.60 -4.02
N LYS A 5 24.17 5.42 -3.63
CA LYS A 5 25.31 4.79 -4.31
C LYS A 5 24.94 4.35 -5.73
N ALA A 6 23.75 3.79 -5.93
CA ALA A 6 23.24 3.40 -7.24
C ALA A 6 23.07 4.63 -8.16
N LEU A 7 22.47 5.72 -7.67
CA LEU A 7 22.34 6.98 -8.41
C LEU A 7 23.70 7.60 -8.74
N LYS A 8 24.67 7.57 -7.81
CA LYS A 8 26.05 8.04 -8.06
C LYS A 8 26.73 7.20 -9.14
N ASN A 9 26.58 5.88 -9.11
CA ASN A 9 27.15 4.99 -10.13
C ASN A 9 26.49 5.20 -11.50
N LEU A 10 25.18 5.42 -11.53
CA LEU A 10 24.43 5.70 -12.75
C LEU A 10 24.91 7.01 -13.40
N ARG A 11 25.13 8.08 -12.60
CA ARG A 11 25.73 9.34 -13.07
C ARG A 11 27.16 9.15 -13.61
N LYS A 12 27.94 8.23 -13.05
CA LYS A 12 29.29 7.91 -13.55
C LYS A 12 29.23 7.17 -14.89
N LEU A 13 28.30 6.23 -15.04
CA LEU A 13 28.08 5.50 -16.30
C LEU A 13 27.63 6.43 -17.42
N GLN A 14 26.77 7.42 -17.12
CA GLN A 14 26.36 8.43 -18.10
C GLN A 14 27.49 9.33 -18.58
N LYS A 15 28.57 9.48 -17.80
CA LYS A 15 29.74 10.31 -18.12
C LYS A 15 30.91 9.50 -18.71
N TYR A 16 30.78 8.18 -18.83
CA TYR A 16 31.89 7.32 -19.21
C TYR A 16 31.98 7.23 -20.74
N ASP A 17 32.86 8.03 -21.34
CA ASP A 17 33.04 8.17 -22.80
C ASP A 17 33.73 6.99 -23.53
N LYS A 18 33.86 5.81 -22.90
CA LYS A 18 34.51 4.64 -23.53
C LYS A 18 33.55 3.83 -24.41
N TYR A 19 32.87 4.49 -25.34
CA TYR A 19 32.03 3.84 -26.36
C TYR A 19 32.72 3.93 -27.72
N HIS A 20 33.82 3.21 -27.89
CA HIS A 20 34.58 3.26 -29.15
C HIS A 20 34.01 2.38 -30.27
N ASP A 21 33.12 1.41 -29.96
CA ASP A 21 32.60 0.44 -30.95
C ASP A 21 31.07 0.22 -30.84
N ILE A 22 30.29 1.25 -30.50
CA ILE A 22 28.83 1.12 -30.32
C ILE A 22 28.10 1.93 -31.39
N SER A 23 27.06 1.34 -32.01
CA SER A 23 26.19 2.07 -32.93
C SER A 23 25.45 3.21 -32.20
N ILE A 24 25.08 4.26 -32.94
CA ILE A 24 24.31 5.38 -32.38
C ILE A 24 22.99 4.88 -31.75
N ASP A 25 22.33 3.91 -32.39
CA ASP A 25 21.09 3.31 -31.88
C ASP A 25 21.30 2.57 -30.56
N ASP A 26 22.38 1.80 -30.43
CA ASP A 26 22.71 1.09 -29.19
C ASP A 26 23.09 2.06 -28.06
N PHE A 27 23.76 3.16 -28.38
CA PHE A 27 24.07 4.23 -27.44
C PHE A 27 22.78 4.89 -26.94
N ASN A 28 21.89 5.28 -27.84
CA ASN A 28 20.59 5.89 -27.50
C ASN A 28 19.75 4.95 -26.63
N ARG A 29 19.68 3.67 -27.00
CA ARG A 29 18.98 2.65 -26.21
C ARG A 29 19.50 2.56 -24.77
N ARG A 30 20.82 2.55 -24.60
CA ARG A 30 21.44 2.52 -23.26
C ARG A 30 21.16 3.80 -22.48
N LEU A 31 21.25 4.95 -23.13
CA LEU A 31 20.99 6.25 -22.51
C LEU A 31 19.56 6.32 -21.97
N GLN A 32 18.57 5.93 -22.78
CA GLN A 32 17.17 5.94 -22.37
C GLN A 32 16.90 4.95 -21.23
N ARG A 33 17.48 3.75 -21.27
CA ARG A 33 17.40 2.78 -20.18
C ARG A 33 18.00 3.32 -18.87
N LEU A 34 19.09 4.08 -18.95
CA LEU A 34 19.69 4.73 -17.77
C LEU A 34 18.76 5.83 -17.21
N LYS A 35 18.12 6.63 -18.05
CA LYS A 35 17.11 7.61 -17.62
C LYS A 35 15.93 6.92 -16.92
N TYR A 36 15.42 5.83 -17.50
CA TYR A 36 14.38 4.99 -16.88
C TYR A 36 14.79 4.46 -15.49
N LEU A 37 15.99 3.88 -15.37
CA LEU A 37 16.51 3.37 -14.11
C LEU A 37 16.67 4.46 -13.04
N LYS A 38 17.05 5.68 -13.44
CA LYS A 38 17.12 6.84 -12.53
C LYS A 38 15.76 7.13 -11.90
N ILE A 39 14.68 7.13 -12.70
CA ILE A 39 13.31 7.31 -12.19
C ILE A 39 12.94 6.18 -11.24
N LEU A 40 13.18 4.94 -11.65
CA LEU A 40 12.85 3.78 -10.83
C LEU A 40 13.55 3.82 -9.45
N PHE A 41 14.83 4.20 -9.42
CA PHE A 41 15.55 4.40 -8.17
C PHE A 41 15.00 5.54 -7.32
N ASN A 42 14.58 6.64 -7.94
CA ASN A 42 13.92 7.74 -7.22
C ASN A 42 12.60 7.27 -6.60
N ILE A 43 11.78 6.51 -7.33
CA ILE A 43 10.51 5.98 -6.82
C ILE A 43 10.74 5.04 -5.63
N TYR A 44 11.63 4.05 -5.75
CA TYR A 44 11.93 3.15 -4.63
C TYR A 44 12.57 3.86 -3.45
N LYS A 45 13.36 4.92 -3.70
CA LYS A 45 13.86 5.79 -2.63
C LYS A 45 12.72 6.50 -1.92
N THR A 46 11.74 7.05 -2.64
CA THR A 46 10.54 7.67 -2.05
C THR A 46 9.74 6.67 -1.23
N ILE A 47 9.48 5.47 -1.74
CA ILE A 47 8.78 4.41 -0.97
C ILE A 47 9.57 4.05 0.29
N ASN A 48 10.89 3.90 0.20
CA ASN A 48 11.73 3.64 1.36
C ASN A 48 11.70 4.79 2.37
N ASN A 49 11.69 6.03 1.89
CA ASN A 49 11.57 7.21 2.74
C ASN A 49 10.22 7.22 3.49
N PHE A 50 9.12 6.85 2.83
CA PHE A 50 7.81 6.70 3.51
C PHE A 50 7.85 5.65 4.62
N ILE A 51 8.57 4.53 4.44
CA ILE A 51 8.76 3.52 5.50
C ILE A 51 9.55 4.11 6.69
N LEU A 52 10.47 5.03 6.40
CA LEU A 52 11.24 5.78 7.40
C LEU A 52 10.53 7.06 7.87
N ASN A 53 9.24 7.22 7.53
CA ASN A 53 8.39 8.38 7.83
C ASN A 53 8.89 9.74 7.28
N ASP A 54 9.78 9.71 6.30
CA ASP A 54 10.17 10.89 5.51
C ASP A 54 9.25 10.97 4.28
N TYR A 55 8.16 11.73 4.39
CA TYR A 55 7.16 11.88 3.33
C TYR A 55 7.54 12.94 2.28
N ASN A 56 8.79 12.96 1.83
CA ASN A 56 9.25 13.86 0.78
C ASN A 56 8.91 13.34 -0.65
N LEU A 57 8.23 14.17 -1.44
CA LEU A 57 7.87 13.92 -2.84
C LEU A 57 8.71 14.68 -3.88
N ASP A 58 9.66 15.54 -3.48
CA ASP A 58 10.42 16.42 -4.39
C ASP A 58 10.95 15.70 -5.65
N PRO A 59 11.56 14.50 -5.56
CA PRO A 59 12.07 13.82 -6.76
C PRO A 59 10.98 13.38 -7.75
N LEU A 60 9.75 13.19 -7.28
CA LEU A 60 8.59 12.84 -8.11
C LEU A 60 7.86 14.09 -8.62
N ASN A 61 7.85 15.17 -7.84
CA ASN A 61 7.31 16.46 -8.26
C ASN A 61 8.12 17.06 -9.41
N GLU A 62 9.45 17.06 -9.29
CA GLU A 62 10.37 17.47 -10.36
C GLU A 62 10.09 16.68 -11.64
N PHE A 63 9.96 15.35 -11.51
CA PHE A 63 9.64 14.48 -12.64
C PHE A 63 8.28 14.80 -13.30
N MET A 64 7.23 15.04 -12.51
CA MET A 64 5.92 15.39 -13.05
C MET A 64 5.93 16.76 -13.75
N GLN A 65 6.71 17.71 -13.25
CA GLN A 65 6.87 19.02 -13.89
C GLN A 65 7.59 18.91 -15.23
N GLU A 66 8.70 18.17 -15.30
CA GLU A 66 9.41 17.86 -16.55
C GLU A 66 8.49 17.18 -17.57
N THR A 67 7.62 16.27 -17.10
CA THR A 67 6.63 15.57 -17.94
C THR A 67 5.59 16.53 -18.52
N ASN A 68 5.06 17.43 -17.72
CA ASN A 68 4.00 18.36 -18.13
C ASN A 68 4.49 19.46 -19.08
N GLN A 69 5.79 19.73 -19.09
CA GLN A 69 6.41 20.71 -20.00
C GLN A 69 6.69 20.15 -21.40
N ASN A 70 6.30 18.89 -21.70
CA ASN A 70 6.54 18.21 -22.98
C ASN A 70 8.01 18.17 -23.40
N GLU A 71 8.95 18.22 -22.45
CA GLU A 71 10.40 18.22 -22.74
C GLU A 71 10.95 16.84 -23.13
N PHE A 72 10.07 15.83 -23.22
CA PHE A 72 10.48 14.46 -23.48
C PHE A 72 10.35 14.08 -24.95
N GLU A 73 11.43 13.49 -25.47
CA GLU A 73 11.42 12.75 -26.73
C GLU A 73 10.30 11.69 -26.70
N THR A 74 9.62 11.50 -27.84
CA THR A 74 8.48 10.59 -27.98
C THR A 74 8.77 9.18 -27.44
N GLU A 75 9.96 8.64 -27.74
CA GLU A 75 10.40 7.33 -27.26
C GLU A 75 10.53 7.27 -25.74
N TYR A 76 11.04 8.33 -25.12
CA TYR A 76 11.17 8.43 -23.67
C TYR A 76 9.80 8.53 -22.99
N SER A 77 8.87 9.29 -23.56
CA SER A 77 7.48 9.36 -23.11
C SER A 77 6.82 7.97 -23.09
N ILE A 78 7.06 7.16 -24.13
CA ILE A 78 6.57 5.77 -24.21
C ILE A 78 7.19 4.89 -23.11
N MET A 79 8.45 5.10 -22.73
CA MET A 79 9.10 4.31 -21.68
C MET A 79 8.59 4.66 -20.27
N ILE A 80 8.50 5.95 -19.94
CA ILE A 80 8.08 6.42 -18.59
C ILE A 80 6.62 6.12 -18.29
N GLN A 81 5.80 5.98 -19.33
CA GLN A 81 4.42 5.55 -19.26
C GLN A 81 4.24 4.25 -18.44
N SER A 82 5.20 3.33 -18.45
CA SER A 82 5.15 2.09 -17.66
C SER A 82 5.21 2.30 -16.14
N VAL A 83 5.78 3.41 -15.66
CA VAL A 83 5.98 3.68 -14.22
C VAL A 83 4.95 4.63 -13.61
N TYR A 84 4.09 5.25 -14.43
CA TYR A 84 3.03 6.15 -13.95
C TYR A 84 2.14 5.56 -12.85
N PRO A 85 1.67 4.29 -12.91
CA PRO A 85 0.87 3.74 -11.82
C PRO A 85 1.62 3.77 -10.47
N LEU A 86 2.93 3.52 -10.48
CA LEU A 86 3.74 3.52 -9.27
C LEU A 86 3.96 4.95 -8.73
N ILE A 87 4.13 5.93 -9.62
CA ILE A 87 4.23 7.35 -9.26
C ILE A 87 2.92 7.85 -8.64
N TYR A 88 1.78 7.58 -9.29
CA TYR A 88 0.47 7.93 -8.75
C TYR A 88 0.19 7.23 -7.41
N TYR A 89 0.65 6.00 -7.23
CA TYR A 89 0.56 5.32 -5.94
C TYR A 89 1.37 6.03 -4.85
N CYS A 90 2.57 6.54 -5.15
CA CYS A 90 3.36 7.32 -4.20
C CYS A 90 2.66 8.64 -3.81
N PHE A 91 2.04 9.34 -4.79
CA PHE A 91 1.19 10.50 -4.50
C PHE A 91 0.02 10.13 -3.60
N ALA A 92 -0.69 9.04 -3.91
CA ALA A 92 -1.80 8.56 -3.10
C ALA A 92 -1.38 8.34 -1.63
N MET A 93 -0.24 7.65 -1.42
CA MET A 93 0.30 7.43 -0.07
C MET A 93 0.64 8.72 0.68
N PHE A 94 1.22 9.71 -0.01
CA PHE A 94 1.56 11.01 0.57
C PHE A 94 0.30 11.76 1.02
N TYR A 95 -0.70 11.90 0.14
CA TYR A 95 -1.95 12.58 0.49
C TYR A 95 -2.74 11.83 1.58
N HIS A 96 -2.72 10.50 1.54
CA HIS A 96 -3.31 9.66 2.58
C HIS A 96 -2.64 9.94 3.94
N HIS A 97 -1.30 9.97 3.99
CA HIS A 97 -0.58 10.29 5.22
C HIS A 97 -0.90 11.69 5.76
N ASN A 98 -1.01 12.68 4.86
CA ASN A 98 -1.33 14.07 5.18
C ASN A 98 -2.84 14.33 5.40
N ALA A 99 -3.65 13.28 5.45
CA ALA A 99 -5.09 13.36 5.71
C ALA A 99 -5.91 14.15 4.68
N ASP A 100 -5.40 14.32 3.45
CA ASP A 100 -6.16 14.81 2.30
C ASP A 100 -6.87 13.62 1.61
N LEU A 101 -8.10 13.37 2.05
CA LEU A 101 -8.89 12.20 1.66
C LEU A 101 -9.30 12.25 0.19
N GLN A 102 -9.64 13.43 -0.34
CA GLN A 102 -10.13 13.56 -1.72
C GLN A 102 -9.01 13.35 -2.72
N ALA A 103 -7.84 13.97 -2.49
CA ALA A 103 -6.67 13.74 -3.33
C ALA A 103 -6.21 12.28 -3.26
N ALA A 104 -6.17 11.68 -2.07
CA ALA A 104 -5.81 10.26 -1.91
C ALA A 104 -6.75 9.33 -2.70
N LYS A 105 -8.07 9.51 -2.57
CA LYS A 105 -9.08 8.74 -3.34
C LYS A 105 -8.87 8.89 -4.85
N TYR A 106 -8.67 10.12 -5.34
CA TYR A 106 -8.41 10.40 -6.75
C TYR A 106 -7.19 9.62 -7.27
N TYR A 107 -6.06 9.68 -6.56
CA TYR A 107 -4.85 9.00 -7.00
C TYR A 107 -4.96 7.48 -6.90
N TYR A 108 -5.58 6.91 -5.86
CA TYR A 108 -5.84 5.47 -5.81
C TYR A 108 -6.74 5.00 -6.96
N LEU A 109 -7.81 5.75 -7.26
CA LEU A 109 -8.66 5.48 -8.42
C LEU A 109 -7.89 5.53 -9.73
N LYS A 110 -6.99 6.49 -9.89
CA LYS A 110 -6.14 6.60 -11.08
C LYS A 110 -5.22 5.40 -11.24
N VAL A 111 -4.64 4.88 -10.14
CA VAL A 111 -3.85 3.64 -10.15
C VAL A 111 -4.72 2.45 -10.55
N ILE A 112 -5.92 2.32 -9.97
CA ILE A 112 -6.87 1.24 -10.30
C ILE A 112 -7.26 1.29 -11.77
N GLN A 113 -7.51 2.47 -12.33
CA GLN A 113 -7.83 2.63 -13.75
C GLN A 113 -6.66 2.20 -14.66
N LEU A 114 -5.46 2.67 -14.37
CA LEU A 114 -4.26 2.38 -15.19
C LEU A 114 -3.81 0.91 -15.09
N SER A 115 -3.88 0.32 -13.89
CA SER A 115 -3.47 -1.07 -13.64
C SER A 115 -4.59 -2.09 -13.85
N GLY A 116 -5.85 -1.67 -13.73
CA GLY A 116 -7.02 -2.52 -13.83
C GLY A 116 -7.41 -2.81 -15.27
N ASN A 117 -7.21 -1.81 -16.13
CA ASN A 117 -7.69 -1.72 -17.50
C ASN A 117 -8.69 -2.82 -17.90
N ASN A 118 -9.96 -2.60 -17.48
CA ASN A 118 -11.16 -3.31 -17.93
C ASN A 118 -11.43 -3.14 -19.43
N ASN A 119 -10.50 -2.54 -20.18
CA ASN A 119 -10.36 -2.76 -21.60
C ASN A 119 -9.73 -4.15 -21.81
N SER A 120 -10.46 -5.20 -21.41
CA SER A 120 -10.43 -6.43 -22.19
C SER A 120 -10.99 -6.06 -23.55
N ILE A 121 -10.15 -5.47 -24.41
CA ILE A 121 -10.46 -5.40 -25.82
C ILE A 121 -10.34 -6.84 -26.27
N ASN A 122 -11.43 -7.57 -26.12
CA ASN A 122 -11.63 -8.79 -26.87
C ASN A 122 -11.49 -8.35 -28.32
N LEU A 123 -10.43 -8.81 -28.99
CA LEU A 123 -10.22 -8.60 -30.42
C LEU A 123 -11.44 -9.01 -31.26
N ALA A 124 -12.33 -9.85 -30.70
CA ALA A 124 -13.59 -10.26 -31.30
C ALA A 124 -14.73 -9.22 -31.22
N THR A 125 -14.61 -8.15 -30.42
CA THR A 125 -15.68 -7.15 -30.21
C THR A 125 -15.17 -5.70 -30.29
N ALA A 126 -13.99 -5.47 -30.86
CA ALA A 126 -13.48 -4.12 -31.06
C ALA A 126 -14.26 -3.43 -32.18
N ASN A 127 -14.98 -2.35 -31.85
CA ASN A 127 -15.49 -1.42 -32.86
C ASN A 127 -14.31 -0.65 -33.48
N ASP A 128 -14.48 -0.14 -34.71
CA ASP A 128 -13.42 0.55 -35.48
C ASP A 128 -12.66 1.65 -34.70
N ASN A 129 -13.33 2.32 -33.75
CA ASN A 129 -12.72 3.38 -32.91
C ASN A 129 -11.68 2.88 -31.89
N ASN A 130 -11.62 1.58 -31.58
CA ASN A 130 -10.68 1.01 -30.61
C ASN A 130 -9.43 0.41 -31.28
N ILE A 131 -9.40 0.29 -32.61
CA ILE A 131 -8.30 -0.36 -33.33
C ILE A 131 -7.01 0.45 -33.23
N ASP A 132 -7.11 1.78 -33.35
CA ASP A 132 -5.97 2.69 -33.25
C ASP A 132 -5.33 2.64 -31.85
N GLU A 133 -6.13 2.57 -30.78
CA GLU A 133 -5.63 2.45 -29.42
C GLU A 133 -4.91 1.11 -29.18
N ILE A 134 -5.41 0.00 -29.74
CA ILE A 134 -4.76 -1.32 -29.67
C ILE A 134 -3.41 -1.30 -30.40
N LEU A 135 -3.38 -0.71 -31.60
CA LEU A 135 -2.18 -0.58 -32.41
C LEU A 135 -1.14 0.28 -31.69
N GLU A 136 -1.55 1.39 -31.09
CA GLU A 136 -0.68 2.26 -30.31
C GLU A 136 -0.13 1.54 -29.08
N ILE A 137 -0.96 0.83 -28.31
CA ILE A 137 -0.52 0.04 -27.16
C ILE A 137 0.47 -1.04 -27.58
N SER A 138 0.20 -1.74 -28.69
CA SER A 138 1.07 -2.78 -29.23
C SER A 138 2.42 -2.22 -29.67
N TRP A 139 2.41 -1.12 -30.41
CA TRP A 139 3.60 -0.43 -30.87
C TRP A 139 4.44 0.11 -29.70
N ASN A 140 3.80 0.80 -28.75
CA ASN A 140 4.45 1.31 -27.55
C ASN A 140 5.04 0.17 -26.70
N SER A 141 4.35 -0.97 -26.62
CA SER A 141 4.83 -2.16 -25.92
C SER A 141 6.03 -2.82 -26.60
N PHE A 142 6.09 -2.77 -27.94
CA PHE A 142 7.24 -3.21 -28.72
C PHE A 142 8.45 -2.30 -28.51
N ILE A 143 8.24 -0.98 -28.57
CA ILE A 143 9.25 0.05 -28.27
C ILE A 143 9.82 -0.19 -26.86
N GLN A 144 8.96 -0.38 -25.85
CA GLN A 144 9.38 -0.68 -24.47
C GLN A 144 10.29 -1.92 -24.39
N LEU A 145 9.92 -2.99 -25.09
CA LEU A 145 10.71 -4.22 -25.14
C LEU A 145 12.07 -4.00 -25.84
N LEU A 146 12.09 -3.23 -26.93
CA LEU A 146 13.31 -2.87 -27.66
C LEU A 146 14.30 -2.11 -26.75
N PHE A 147 13.79 -1.22 -25.90
CA PHE A 147 14.57 -0.47 -24.93
C PHE A 147 14.91 -1.26 -23.65
N GLY A 148 14.40 -2.48 -23.51
CA GLY A 148 14.65 -3.35 -22.36
C GLY A 148 13.98 -2.86 -21.07
N VAL A 149 12.84 -2.18 -21.20
CA VAL A 149 11.99 -1.76 -20.07
C VAL A 149 10.71 -2.61 -20.01
N PRO A 150 10.03 -2.70 -18.86
CA PRO A 150 8.80 -3.48 -18.72
C PRO A 150 7.74 -3.06 -19.74
N SER A 151 7.21 -4.05 -20.45
CA SER A 151 6.24 -3.87 -21.52
C SER A 151 4.80 -3.92 -21.00
N ARG A 152 3.99 -2.92 -21.36
CA ARG A 152 2.59 -2.79 -20.91
C ARG A 152 1.69 -3.92 -21.40
N SER A 153 1.97 -4.52 -22.56
CA SER A 153 1.17 -5.61 -23.11
C SER A 153 1.31 -6.94 -22.34
N VAL A 154 2.44 -7.14 -21.65
CA VAL A 154 2.75 -8.37 -20.90
C VAL A 154 2.56 -8.17 -19.39
N ALA A 155 2.31 -6.93 -18.95
CA ALA A 155 2.12 -6.62 -17.54
C ALA A 155 0.81 -7.25 -17.00
N PRO A 156 0.81 -7.77 -15.76
CA PRO A 156 -0.40 -8.27 -15.13
C PRO A 156 -1.41 -7.14 -14.94
N LYS A 157 -2.71 -7.44 -15.06
CA LYS A 157 -3.81 -6.47 -14.97
C LYS A 157 -4.85 -6.88 -13.93
N GLY A 158 -5.57 -5.89 -13.41
CA GLY A 158 -6.65 -6.07 -12.46
C GLY A 158 -6.20 -6.85 -11.23
N LYS A 159 -6.96 -7.89 -10.85
CA LYS A 159 -6.70 -8.71 -9.65
C LYS A 159 -5.35 -9.43 -9.62
N PHE A 160 -4.64 -9.51 -10.74
CA PHE A 160 -3.30 -10.11 -10.83
C PHE A 160 -2.18 -9.09 -10.68
N ASN A 161 -2.50 -7.78 -10.65
CA ASN A 161 -1.54 -6.70 -10.52
C ASN A 161 -1.40 -6.28 -9.04
N GLU A 162 -0.16 -6.22 -8.54
CA GLU A 162 0.14 -5.85 -7.15
C GLU A 162 -0.35 -4.46 -6.77
N LEU A 163 -0.06 -3.46 -7.61
CA LEU A 163 -0.46 -2.09 -7.38
C LEU A 163 -1.97 -1.91 -7.42
N TYR A 164 -2.67 -2.68 -8.25
CA TYR A 164 -4.12 -2.69 -8.27
C TYR A 164 -4.69 -3.13 -6.92
N VAL A 165 -4.23 -4.26 -6.38
CA VAL A 165 -4.73 -4.76 -5.09
C VAL A 165 -4.35 -3.82 -3.95
N PHE A 166 -3.13 -3.28 -3.92
CA PHE A 166 -2.72 -2.31 -2.89
C PHE A 166 -3.55 -1.03 -2.94
N ALA A 167 -3.81 -0.48 -4.12
CA ALA A 167 -4.66 0.70 -4.28
C ALA A 167 -6.11 0.39 -3.87
N THR A 168 -6.64 -0.76 -4.26
CA THR A 168 -8.01 -1.18 -3.90
C THR A 168 -8.17 -1.41 -2.41
N LEU A 169 -7.17 -2.00 -1.72
CA LEU A 169 -7.16 -2.15 -0.27
C LEU A 169 -7.23 -0.79 0.43
N ASN A 170 -6.33 0.13 0.09
CA ASN A 170 -6.29 1.45 0.72
C ASN A 170 -7.55 2.27 0.42
N LEU A 171 -8.05 2.22 -0.81
CA LEU A 171 -9.28 2.91 -1.19
C LEU A 171 -10.48 2.37 -0.42
N THR A 172 -10.57 1.05 -0.20
CA THR A 172 -11.64 0.43 0.60
C THR A 172 -11.62 0.96 2.03
N ILE A 173 -10.44 1.09 2.65
CA ILE A 173 -10.29 1.66 4.00
C ILE A 173 -10.82 3.09 4.06
N LEU A 174 -10.44 3.93 3.07
CA LEU A 174 -10.88 5.32 3.01
C LEU A 174 -12.40 5.46 2.81
N LEU A 175 -12.97 4.66 1.90
CA LEU A 175 -14.40 4.68 1.62
C LEU A 175 -15.23 4.17 2.81
N ASP A 176 -14.72 3.19 3.54
CA ASP A 176 -15.37 2.73 4.76
C ASP A 176 -15.34 3.77 5.88
N TYR A 177 -14.20 4.43 6.07
CA TYR A 177 -14.09 5.53 7.01
C TYR A 177 -15.08 6.67 6.69
N GLU A 178 -15.12 7.11 5.43
CA GLU A 178 -16.05 8.14 4.95
C GLU A 178 -17.52 7.72 5.17
N HIS A 179 -17.86 6.47 4.83
CA HIS A 179 -19.20 5.93 5.07
C HIS A 179 -19.56 5.89 6.55
N GLY A 180 -18.62 5.51 7.43
CA GLY A 180 -18.84 5.47 8.88
C GLY A 180 -19.08 6.86 9.49
N ILE A 181 -18.45 7.89 8.95
CA ILE A 181 -18.64 9.30 9.38
C ILE A 181 -19.94 9.87 8.83
N LEU A 182 -20.20 9.74 7.53
CA LEU A 182 -21.37 10.34 6.87
C LEU A 182 -22.67 9.58 7.11
N LYS A 183 -22.59 8.26 7.33
CA LYS A 183 -23.75 7.36 7.46
C LYS A 183 -24.74 7.58 6.31
N ASP A 184 -25.95 8.07 6.60
CA ASP A 184 -27.01 8.30 5.62
C ASP A 184 -26.72 9.42 4.62
N LYS A 185 -25.75 10.31 4.94
CA LYS A 185 -25.29 11.37 4.03
C LYS A 185 -24.24 10.90 3.02
N THR A 186 -23.88 9.62 3.03
CA THR A 186 -22.87 9.10 2.10
C THR A 186 -23.38 9.18 0.65
N PRO A 187 -22.62 9.77 -0.28
CA PRO A 187 -23.01 9.76 -1.69
C PRO A 187 -23.17 8.35 -2.25
N SER A 188 -24.20 8.13 -3.07
CA SER A 188 -24.50 6.79 -3.64
C SER A 188 -23.34 6.22 -4.46
N TYR A 189 -22.60 7.07 -5.17
CA TYR A 189 -21.44 6.65 -5.96
C TYR A 189 -20.32 6.08 -5.08
N ALA A 190 -20.12 6.61 -3.87
CA ALA A 190 -19.08 6.16 -2.94
C ALA A 190 -19.42 4.78 -2.38
N ILE A 191 -20.70 4.52 -2.10
CA ILE A 191 -21.20 3.21 -1.66
C ILE A 191 -21.00 2.17 -2.78
N GLN A 192 -21.40 2.51 -4.01
CA GLN A 192 -21.22 1.63 -5.18
C GLN A 192 -19.73 1.31 -5.42
N LEU A 193 -18.87 2.32 -5.33
CA LEU A 193 -17.43 2.15 -5.46
C LEU A 193 -16.85 1.24 -4.37
N LYS A 194 -17.28 1.42 -3.11
CA LYS A 194 -16.90 0.56 -1.99
C LYS A 194 -17.27 -0.91 -2.26
N HIS A 195 -18.50 -1.18 -2.70
CA HIS A 195 -18.93 -2.53 -3.04
C HIS A 195 -18.10 -3.14 -4.16
N LYS A 196 -17.84 -2.37 -5.22
CA LYS A 196 -16.97 -2.81 -6.32
C LYS A 196 -15.56 -3.17 -5.82
N CYS A 197 -14.95 -2.32 -4.99
CA CYS A 197 -13.62 -2.59 -4.44
C CYS A 197 -13.60 -3.87 -3.58
N LEU A 198 -14.64 -4.08 -2.76
CA LEU A 198 -14.78 -5.29 -1.96
C LEU A 198 -14.92 -6.55 -2.82
N ASP A 199 -15.75 -6.49 -3.88
CA ASP A 199 -15.92 -7.59 -4.82
C ASP A 199 -14.61 -7.91 -5.55
N ASP A 200 -13.88 -6.88 -6.01
CA ASP A 200 -12.57 -7.04 -6.67
C ASP A 200 -11.54 -7.69 -5.73
N LEU A 201 -11.49 -7.27 -4.46
CA LEU A 201 -10.63 -7.89 -3.46
C LEU A 201 -11.06 -9.34 -3.19
N GLN A 202 -12.34 -9.60 -3.00
CA GLN A 202 -12.84 -10.95 -2.79
C GLN A 202 -12.45 -11.86 -3.96
N GLN A 203 -12.54 -11.38 -5.21
CA GLN A 203 -12.10 -12.13 -6.38
C GLN A 203 -10.58 -12.31 -6.45
N ALA A 204 -9.79 -11.35 -5.98
CA ALA A 204 -8.34 -11.44 -5.96
C ALA A 204 -7.83 -12.45 -4.92
N PHE A 205 -8.53 -12.60 -3.80
CA PHE A 205 -8.17 -13.52 -2.71
C PHE A 205 -8.97 -14.83 -2.72
N LYS A 206 -9.90 -15.02 -3.67
CA LYS A 206 -10.61 -16.29 -3.83
C LYS A 206 -9.63 -17.36 -4.27
N ASP A 207 -9.61 -18.47 -3.55
CA ASP A 207 -8.93 -19.68 -4.00
C ASP A 207 -9.58 -20.10 -5.33
N SER A 208 -8.88 -19.87 -6.43
CA SER A 208 -9.19 -20.54 -7.67
C SER A 208 -8.95 -22.02 -7.45
N GLU A 209 -9.93 -22.87 -7.79
CA GLU A 209 -9.75 -24.32 -7.83
C GLU A 209 -8.38 -24.69 -8.44
N PRO A 210 -7.72 -25.76 -7.96
CA PRO A 210 -6.34 -26.11 -8.32
C PRO A 210 -6.18 -26.60 -9.78
N THR A 211 -7.13 -26.30 -10.67
CA THR A 211 -7.30 -26.93 -11.97
C THR A 211 -6.50 -26.30 -13.11
N ILE A 212 -5.81 -25.17 -12.91
CA ILE A 212 -5.00 -24.56 -13.99
C ILE A 212 -3.59 -24.20 -13.50
N THR A 213 -2.69 -25.17 -13.64
CA THR A 213 -1.24 -25.11 -13.37
C THR A 213 -0.43 -24.22 -14.34
N ASN A 214 -1.02 -23.15 -14.89
CA ASN A 214 -0.24 -22.18 -15.65
C ASN A 214 0.45 -21.22 -14.67
N ALA A 215 1.78 -21.17 -14.70
CA ALA A 215 2.58 -20.25 -13.89
C ALA A 215 2.18 -18.76 -14.07
N PHE A 216 1.56 -18.43 -15.22
CA PHE A 216 0.99 -17.11 -15.52
C PHE A 216 -0.29 -16.78 -14.74
N ASN A 217 -1.01 -17.77 -14.22
CA ASN A 217 -2.24 -17.60 -13.45
C ASN A 217 -2.01 -17.64 -11.93
N GLN A 218 -0.76 -17.77 -11.49
CA GLN A 218 -0.43 -17.74 -10.07
C GLN A 218 -0.61 -16.32 -9.53
N ASN A 219 -1.73 -16.08 -8.84
CA ASN A 219 -2.01 -14.79 -8.23
C ASN A 219 -1.03 -14.54 -7.07
N PHE A 220 -0.33 -13.40 -7.10
CA PHE A 220 0.62 -13.01 -6.04
C PHE A 220 -0.07 -12.90 -4.67
N THR A 221 -1.38 -12.60 -4.65
CA THR A 221 -2.21 -12.55 -3.43
C THR A 221 -2.23 -13.88 -2.68
N LEU A 222 -2.09 -15.01 -3.38
CA LEU A 222 -2.07 -16.35 -2.79
C LEU A 222 -0.67 -16.76 -2.29
N LYS A 223 0.38 -16.03 -2.67
CA LYS A 223 1.77 -16.34 -2.34
C LYS A 223 2.36 -15.45 -1.25
N SER A 224 1.67 -14.38 -0.87
CA SER A 224 2.16 -13.42 0.12
C SER A 224 1.35 -13.53 1.40
N ASP A 225 1.93 -14.16 2.42
CA ASP A 225 1.32 -14.31 3.73
C ASP A 225 1.02 -12.96 4.40
N ILE A 226 1.92 -11.98 4.26
CA ILE A 226 1.71 -10.61 4.78
C ILE A 226 0.47 -9.98 4.15
N LEU A 227 0.30 -10.14 2.84
CA LEU A 227 -0.83 -9.57 2.12
C LEU A 227 -2.14 -10.29 2.44
N HIS A 228 -2.11 -11.62 2.52
CA HIS A 228 -3.25 -12.42 2.98
C HIS A 228 -3.67 -12.02 4.40
N ILE A 229 -2.71 -11.82 5.30
CA ILE A 229 -2.97 -11.34 6.66
C ILE A 229 -3.58 -9.95 6.63
N THR A 230 -2.96 -9.02 5.90
CA THR A 230 -3.43 -7.62 5.79
C THR A 230 -4.88 -7.55 5.29
N TYR A 231 -5.22 -8.31 4.25
CA TYR A 231 -6.58 -8.38 3.73
C TYR A 231 -7.60 -8.87 4.77
N ASN A 232 -7.30 -9.97 5.47
CA ASN A 232 -8.18 -10.49 6.51
C ASN A 232 -8.33 -9.52 7.69
N LEU A 233 -7.30 -8.74 8.02
CA LEU A 233 -7.39 -7.67 9.01
C LEU A 233 -8.30 -6.54 8.59
N VAL A 234 -8.19 -6.11 7.34
CA VAL A 234 -9.11 -5.12 6.78
C VAL A 234 -10.55 -5.65 6.86
N LEU A 235 -10.82 -6.88 6.40
CA LEU A 235 -12.16 -7.48 6.51
C LEU A 235 -12.69 -7.54 7.96
N LYS A 236 -11.82 -7.86 8.93
CA LYS A 236 -12.19 -7.89 10.35
C LYS A 236 -12.58 -6.50 10.86
N VAL A 237 -11.86 -5.46 10.46
CA VAL A 237 -12.19 -4.07 10.82
C VAL A 237 -13.51 -3.64 10.17
N LEU A 238 -13.70 -3.96 8.89
CA LEU A 238 -14.87 -3.54 8.11
C LEU A 238 -16.17 -4.25 8.50
N PHE A 239 -16.09 -5.54 8.85
CA PHE A 239 -17.27 -6.40 9.04
C PHE A 239 -17.41 -6.97 10.45
N GLU A 240 -16.53 -6.60 11.38
CA GLU A 240 -16.47 -7.13 12.75
C GLU A 240 -16.45 -8.67 12.82
N LYS A 241 -15.95 -9.34 11.77
CA LYS A 241 -15.93 -10.80 11.67
C LYS A 241 -15.02 -11.40 12.75
N GLN A 242 -15.42 -12.54 13.29
CA GLN A 242 -14.58 -13.29 14.22
C GLN A 242 -13.34 -13.85 13.50
N VAL A 243 -12.22 -13.93 14.22
CA VAL A 243 -10.98 -14.56 13.75
C VAL A 243 -11.22 -16.07 13.64
N ASP A 244 -11.17 -16.60 12.42
CA ASP A 244 -11.18 -18.04 12.17
C ASP A 244 -9.84 -18.70 12.57
N LEU A 245 -9.85 -20.02 12.66
CA LEU A 245 -8.70 -20.79 13.13
C LEU A 245 -7.51 -20.77 12.15
N GLU A 246 -7.80 -20.72 10.85
CA GLU A 246 -6.77 -20.70 9.80
C GLU A 246 -6.00 -19.38 9.85
N PHE A 247 -6.73 -18.27 9.97
CA PHE A 247 -6.18 -16.94 10.10
C PHE A 247 -5.36 -16.78 11.40
N ASP A 248 -5.85 -17.30 12.53
CA ASP A 248 -5.10 -17.33 13.80
C ASP A 248 -3.76 -18.07 13.66
N THR A 249 -3.78 -19.23 12.98
CA THR A 249 -2.59 -20.06 12.76
C THR A 249 -1.56 -19.32 11.90
N LYS A 250 -1.98 -18.69 10.79
CA LYS A 250 -1.10 -17.89 9.93
C LYS A 250 -0.52 -16.68 10.66
N LEU A 251 -1.31 -16.00 11.49
CA LEU A 251 -0.83 -14.88 12.31
C LEU A 251 0.30 -15.32 13.27
N ARG A 252 0.16 -16.47 13.94
CA ARG A 252 1.20 -17.01 14.84
C ARG A 252 2.48 -17.36 14.09
N GLN A 253 2.37 -18.06 12.96
CA GLN A 253 3.53 -18.40 12.12
C GLN A 253 4.26 -17.15 11.61
N MET A 254 3.51 -16.13 11.20
CA MET A 254 4.08 -14.86 10.74
C MET A 254 4.82 -14.14 11.87
N LEU A 255 4.25 -14.13 13.09
CA LEU A 255 4.87 -13.53 14.25
C LEU A 255 6.23 -14.17 14.58
N GLU A 256 6.28 -15.51 14.57
CA GLU A 256 7.53 -16.26 14.76
C GLU A 256 8.56 -15.95 13.68
N THR A 257 8.11 -15.83 12.42
CA THR A 257 8.97 -15.55 11.26
C THR A 257 9.54 -14.13 11.29
N LEU A 258 8.73 -13.13 11.67
CA LEU A 258 9.17 -11.73 11.80
C LEU A 258 10.24 -11.60 12.89
N GLY A 259 10.05 -12.31 14.00
CA GLY A 259 10.98 -12.33 15.12
C GLY A 259 11.23 -10.96 15.76
N ASP A 260 12.21 -10.91 16.66
CA ASP A 260 12.46 -9.73 17.50
C ASP A 260 13.21 -8.60 16.79
N LYS A 261 13.82 -8.87 15.63
CA LYS A 261 14.67 -7.95 14.89
C LYS A 261 14.00 -7.35 13.64
N SER A 262 12.70 -7.52 13.48
CA SER A 262 11.97 -7.00 12.31
C SER A 262 11.96 -5.48 12.26
N SER A 263 12.25 -4.93 11.07
CA SER A 263 12.05 -3.51 10.76
C SER A 263 10.58 -3.11 10.67
N PHE A 264 9.65 -4.08 10.63
CA PHE A 264 8.19 -3.87 10.50
C PHE A 264 7.49 -3.84 11.86
N ALA A 265 7.99 -3.01 12.76
CA ALA A 265 7.57 -3.14 14.15
C ALA A 265 6.09 -2.72 14.35
N PHE A 266 5.50 -1.85 13.51
CA PHE A 266 4.04 -1.57 13.53
C PHE A 266 3.23 -2.83 13.20
N PHE A 267 3.60 -3.57 12.15
CA PHE A 267 2.92 -4.80 11.74
C PHE A 267 3.07 -5.91 12.80
N TYR A 268 4.24 -6.00 13.42
CA TYR A 268 4.49 -6.89 14.56
C TYR A 268 3.55 -6.56 15.74
N ILE A 269 3.48 -5.28 16.15
CA ILE A 269 2.59 -4.84 17.24
C ILE A 269 1.12 -5.10 16.90
N LEU A 270 0.73 -4.88 15.64
CA LEU A 270 -0.63 -5.14 15.18
C LEU A 270 -0.98 -6.63 15.29
N ILE A 271 -0.15 -7.52 14.72
CA ILE A 271 -0.34 -8.98 14.80
C ILE A 271 -0.44 -9.42 16.26
N MET A 272 0.48 -8.95 17.09
CA MET A 272 0.45 -9.26 18.51
C MET A 272 -0.84 -8.77 19.16
N TYR A 273 -1.26 -7.51 18.97
CA TYR A 273 -2.54 -6.97 19.49
C TYR A 273 -3.75 -7.83 19.09
N LEU A 274 -3.73 -8.39 17.88
CA LEU A 274 -4.81 -9.23 17.36
C LEU A 274 -4.80 -10.65 17.92
N LEU A 275 -3.61 -11.20 18.18
CA LEU A 275 -3.41 -12.51 18.84
C LEU A 275 -3.64 -12.42 20.37
N ASP A 276 -3.35 -11.26 20.97
CA ASP A 276 -3.25 -11.02 22.41
C ASP A 276 -4.59 -10.89 23.16
N PHE A 277 -5.67 -11.56 22.74
CA PHE A 277 -6.74 -11.92 23.70
C PHE A 277 -7.38 -13.30 23.50
N LYS A 278 -6.63 -14.26 22.94
CA LYS A 278 -6.92 -15.69 23.14
C LYS A 278 -5.72 -16.37 23.80
N ILE A 279 -5.41 -15.99 25.03
CA ILE A 279 -4.75 -16.90 25.99
C ILE A 279 -5.84 -17.31 26.97
N LYS A 280 -6.65 -18.29 26.57
CA LYS A 280 -7.43 -19.07 27.52
C LYS A 280 -6.56 -20.25 27.94
N GLU A 281 -6.29 -20.29 29.24
CA GLU A 281 -6.18 -21.50 30.06
C GLU A 281 -5.15 -22.56 29.68
N GLU A 282 -3.84 -22.26 29.74
CA GLU A 282 -2.86 -23.30 30.07
C GLU A 282 -1.75 -22.74 30.99
N GLY A 283 -1.90 -23.01 32.30
CA GLY A 283 -0.84 -22.81 33.32
C GLY A 283 -0.65 -21.38 33.84
N GLN A 284 -1.11 -21.10 35.06
CA GLN A 284 -1.15 -19.74 35.64
C GLN A 284 0.24 -19.08 35.89
N ASN A 285 1.31 -19.85 36.08
CA ASN A 285 2.60 -19.30 36.54
C ASN A 285 3.64 -19.07 35.42
N SER A 286 3.67 -19.90 34.37
CA SER A 286 4.58 -19.73 33.22
C SER A 286 4.09 -18.64 32.25
N THR A 287 2.82 -18.27 32.34
CA THR A 287 2.18 -17.31 31.45
C THR A 287 2.46 -15.87 31.88
N MET A 288 2.54 -15.58 33.18
CA MET A 288 2.74 -14.23 33.72
C MET A 288 4.14 -13.66 33.43
N GLU A 289 5.18 -14.51 33.47
CA GLU A 289 6.57 -14.12 33.18
C GLU A 289 6.80 -13.90 31.68
N LYS A 290 6.27 -14.80 30.83
CA LYS A 290 6.24 -14.61 29.37
C LYS A 290 5.50 -13.33 28.98
N GLN A 291 4.38 -13.03 29.64
CA GLN A 291 3.60 -11.81 29.44
C GLN A 291 4.38 -10.55 29.82
N LYS A 292 5.09 -10.55 30.97
CA LYS A 292 5.93 -9.42 31.39
C LYS A 292 7.11 -9.18 30.42
N ASN A 293 7.67 -10.24 29.86
CA ASN A 293 8.72 -10.15 28.85
C ASN A 293 8.18 -9.60 27.51
N LEU A 294 6.99 -10.04 27.07
CA LEU A 294 6.30 -9.49 25.90
C LEU A 294 6.02 -7.98 26.09
N LEU A 295 5.50 -7.60 27.25
CA LEU A 295 5.31 -6.22 27.70
C LEU A 295 6.58 -5.36 27.56
N GLN A 296 7.72 -5.89 27.99
CA GLN A 296 9.01 -5.21 27.88
C GLN A 296 9.47 -5.11 26.42
N GLN A 297 9.30 -6.17 25.63
CA GLN A 297 9.59 -6.16 24.20
C GLN A 297 8.78 -5.10 23.44
N TYR A 298 7.51 -4.88 23.81
CA TYR A 298 6.69 -3.79 23.26
C TYR A 298 7.29 -2.42 23.55
N GLN A 299 7.66 -2.16 24.80
CA GLN A 299 8.24 -0.87 25.21
C GLN A 299 9.58 -0.59 24.52
N GLU A 300 10.41 -1.62 24.33
CA GLU A 300 11.70 -1.50 23.65
C GLU A 300 11.56 -1.24 22.14
N LYS A 301 10.51 -1.77 21.51
CA LYS A 301 10.25 -1.63 20.06
C LYS A 301 9.51 -0.34 19.68
N LEU A 302 8.95 0.40 20.64
CA LEU A 302 8.22 1.66 20.42
C LEU A 302 9.15 2.87 20.12
N LYS A 303 10.09 2.73 19.19
CA LYS A 303 10.85 3.86 18.62
C LYS A 303 10.34 4.17 17.22
N PHE A 304 9.05 4.47 17.11
CA PHE A 304 8.46 4.95 15.86
C PHE A 304 8.29 6.46 15.91
N ASP A 305 8.01 7.07 14.77
CA ASP A 305 7.52 8.45 14.69
C ASP A 305 6.28 8.69 15.57
N ASN A 306 6.06 9.95 15.94
CA ASN A 306 5.08 10.35 16.95
C ASN A 306 3.68 9.71 16.77
N ASP A 307 3.06 9.80 15.59
CA ASP A 307 1.67 9.33 15.44
C ASP A 307 1.54 7.80 15.44
N THR A 308 2.43 7.11 14.72
CA THR A 308 2.44 5.64 14.68
C THR A 308 2.77 5.08 16.06
N GLU A 309 3.70 5.71 16.77
CA GLU A 309 4.03 5.36 18.16
C GLU A 309 2.83 5.57 19.09
N LEU A 310 2.14 6.71 18.99
CA LEU A 310 0.93 7.01 19.77
C LEU A 310 -0.21 6.03 19.48
N ILE A 311 -0.42 5.65 18.22
CA ILE A 311 -1.43 4.64 17.83
C ILE A 311 -1.06 3.27 18.42
N CYS A 312 0.20 2.84 18.29
CA CYS A 312 0.65 1.60 18.91
C CYS A 312 0.49 1.62 20.43
N LYS A 313 0.88 2.73 21.09
CA LYS A 313 0.68 2.92 22.54
C LYS A 313 -0.78 2.86 22.93
N LEU A 314 -1.69 3.44 22.14
CA LEU A 314 -3.12 3.39 22.37
C LEU A 314 -3.66 1.96 22.30
N LEU A 315 -3.31 1.21 21.25
CA LEU A 315 -3.71 -0.20 21.08
C LEU A 315 -3.20 -1.07 22.25
N ILE A 316 -1.93 -0.92 22.60
CA ILE A 316 -1.29 -1.65 23.70
C ILE A 316 -1.95 -1.30 25.04
N SER A 317 -2.18 -0.01 25.32
CA SER A 317 -2.80 0.46 26.57
C SER A 317 -4.23 -0.07 26.72
N LYS A 318 -4.99 -0.11 25.62
CA LYS A 318 -6.34 -0.71 25.60
C LYS A 318 -6.29 -2.19 25.97
N SER A 319 -5.30 -2.91 25.43
CA SER A 319 -5.09 -4.32 25.77
C SER A 319 -4.72 -4.51 27.24
N PHE A 320 -3.75 -3.76 27.75
CA PHE A 320 -3.34 -3.85 29.15
C PHE A 320 -4.46 -3.50 30.12
N MET A 321 -5.25 -2.46 29.83
CA MET A 321 -6.42 -2.12 30.63
C MET A 321 -7.37 -3.32 30.75
N LYS A 322 -7.67 -4.01 29.64
CA LYS A 322 -8.55 -5.20 29.66
C LYS A 322 -7.93 -6.35 30.46
N GLN A 323 -6.62 -6.58 30.33
CA GLN A 323 -5.93 -7.66 31.01
C GLN A 323 -5.84 -7.45 32.53
N PHE A 324 -5.40 -6.26 32.96
CA PHE A 324 -5.29 -5.95 34.38
C PHE A 324 -6.65 -5.99 35.09
N LYS A 325 -7.73 -5.60 34.41
CA LYS A 325 -9.11 -5.79 34.89
C LYS A 325 -9.46 -7.28 35.08
N LEU A 326 -9.03 -8.16 34.17
CA LEU A 326 -9.28 -9.60 34.28
C LEU A 326 -8.51 -10.27 35.43
N ILE A 327 -7.30 -9.79 35.72
CA ILE A 327 -6.43 -10.32 36.79
C ILE A 327 -6.76 -9.68 38.17
N GLY A 328 -7.59 -8.63 38.19
CA GLY A 328 -7.96 -7.90 39.41
C GLY A 328 -6.93 -6.86 39.87
N ASP A 329 -5.94 -6.55 39.04
CA ASP A 329 -4.91 -5.53 39.33
C ASP A 329 -5.43 -4.13 38.90
N HIS A 330 -6.32 -3.57 39.71
CA HIS A 330 -7.05 -2.34 39.38
C HIS A 330 -6.14 -1.11 39.24
N ASP A 331 -5.05 -1.03 40.00
CA ASP A 331 -4.11 0.10 39.95
C ASP A 331 -3.40 0.16 38.59
N LYS A 332 -2.90 -0.97 38.09
CA LYS A 332 -2.29 -1.02 36.75
C LYS A 332 -3.29 -0.83 35.64
N ALA A 333 -4.53 -1.30 35.82
CA ALA A 333 -5.61 -1.04 34.88
C ALA A 333 -5.89 0.46 34.77
N TYR A 334 -5.92 1.19 35.89
CA TYR A 334 -6.10 2.63 35.93
C TYR A 334 -4.94 3.38 35.26
N LEU A 335 -3.70 3.00 35.54
CA LEU A 335 -2.52 3.58 34.88
C LEU A 335 -2.56 3.38 33.35
N SER A 336 -2.95 2.19 32.90
CA SER A 336 -3.10 1.89 31.47
C SER A 336 -4.22 2.72 30.83
N GLN A 337 -5.32 2.94 31.57
CA GLN A 337 -6.40 3.82 31.12
C GLN A 337 -5.92 5.28 30.98
N MET A 338 -5.14 5.80 31.94
CA MET A 338 -4.58 7.15 31.83
C MET A 338 -3.67 7.30 30.61
N GLN A 339 -2.84 6.29 30.33
CA GLN A 339 -1.97 6.27 29.14
C GLN A 339 -2.79 6.24 27.85
N TYR A 340 -3.87 5.45 27.83
CA TYR A 340 -4.82 5.41 26.72
C TYR A 340 -5.42 6.80 26.46
N GLU A 341 -5.99 7.43 27.48
CA GLU A 341 -6.65 8.74 27.37
C GLU A 341 -5.67 9.85 26.96
N GLN A 342 -4.41 9.77 27.41
CA GLN A 342 -3.37 10.71 27.00
C GLN A 342 -3.05 10.56 25.50
N CYS A 343 -2.86 9.32 25.02
CA CYS A 343 -2.60 9.07 23.60
C CYS A 343 -3.78 9.50 22.73
N GLU A 344 -5.01 9.20 23.17
CA GLU A 344 -6.24 9.63 22.50
C GLU A 344 -6.28 11.15 22.35
N LYS A 345 -6.07 11.91 23.44
CA LYS A 345 -6.04 13.38 23.41
C LYS A 345 -4.99 13.94 22.44
N MET A 346 -3.82 13.30 22.33
CA MET A 346 -2.78 13.72 21.40
C MET A 346 -3.17 13.47 19.93
N LEU A 347 -3.88 12.37 19.66
CA LEU A 347 -4.35 12.01 18.31
C LEU A 347 -5.64 12.74 17.90
N MET A 348 -6.43 13.25 18.85
CA MET A 348 -7.75 13.85 18.59
C MET A 348 -7.72 14.96 17.53
N LYS A 349 -6.75 15.87 17.57
CA LYS A 349 -6.64 16.96 16.57
C LYS A 349 -6.55 16.43 15.14
N LYS A 350 -5.88 15.30 14.94
CA LYS A 350 -5.74 14.66 13.63
C LYS A 350 -7.05 14.01 13.20
N PHE A 351 -7.76 13.35 14.12
CA PHE A 351 -9.08 12.79 13.83
C PHE A 351 -10.13 13.87 13.54
N GLU A 352 -10.05 15.02 14.21
CA GLU A 352 -10.91 16.18 13.91
C GLU A 352 -10.62 16.75 12.52
N PHE A 353 -9.35 16.91 12.16
CA PHE A 353 -8.94 17.32 10.82
C PHE A 353 -9.45 16.35 9.75
N LEU A 354 -9.28 15.04 9.97
CA LEU A 354 -9.78 13.99 9.07
C LEU A 354 -11.30 14.08 8.87
N LYS A 355 -12.06 14.28 9.96
CA LYS A 355 -13.52 14.45 9.89
C LYS A 355 -13.92 15.68 9.07
N GLY A 356 -13.17 16.78 9.18
CA GLY A 356 -13.41 18.01 8.44
C GLY A 356 -13.13 17.90 6.93
N ASN A 357 -12.37 16.90 6.48
CA ASN A 357 -12.06 16.67 5.06
C ASN A 357 -13.02 15.68 4.37
N VAL A 358 -14.10 15.28 5.05
CA VAL A 358 -15.14 14.41 4.50
C VAL A 358 -16.21 15.28 3.86
N VAL A 359 -16.47 15.07 2.57
CA VAL A 359 -17.44 15.86 1.79
C VAL A 359 -18.77 15.12 1.76
N ASP A 360 -19.84 15.76 2.21
CA ASP A 360 -21.16 15.14 2.25
C ASP A 360 -21.91 15.24 0.91
N LYS A 361 -23.05 14.56 0.82
CA LYS A 361 -23.90 14.58 -0.37
C LYS A 361 -24.58 15.94 -0.59
N ASP A 362 -24.73 16.75 0.44
CA ASP A 362 -25.51 18.00 0.42
C ASP A 362 -24.65 19.16 -0.13
N GLU A 363 -23.34 19.18 0.14
CA GLU A 363 -22.39 20.17 -0.42
C GLU A 363 -22.19 20.06 -1.95
N ASN A 364 -22.54 18.93 -2.56
CA ASN A 364 -22.49 18.74 -4.01
C ASN A 364 -23.71 19.33 -4.75
N LEU A 365 -24.72 19.83 -4.04
CA LEU A 365 -25.92 20.44 -4.63
C LEU A 365 -25.87 21.98 -4.67
N GLU A 366 -24.86 22.59 -4.05
CA GLU A 366 -24.70 24.05 -3.98
C GLU A 366 -23.74 24.64 -5.04
N ASN A 367 -23.17 23.81 -5.92
CA ASN A 367 -22.40 24.22 -7.11
C ASN A 367 -23.00 23.61 -8.37
#